data_AF-A0A699SLT7-F1
#
_entry.id   AF-A0A699SLT7-F1
#
_cell.length_a   1.000
_cell.length_b   1.000
_cell.length_c   1.000
_cell.angle_alpha   90.00
_cell.angle_beta   90.00
_cell.angle_gamma   90.00
#
_symmetry.space_group_name_H-M   'P 1'
#
loop_
_entity.id
_entity.type
_entity.pdbx_description
1 polymer ?
#
loop_
_entity_poly.entity_id
_entity_poly.type
_entity_poly.pdbx_seq_one_letter_code
_entity_poly.pdbx_strand_id
1 'polypeptide(L)'
;IKVNGVTDDVLRLYLFPYSLTHHATAWFDCLPRNSINTFEQMAKMFLGKYFPPSMVTKLRNEITNFHQHPDESLFEAWERYKLSID
;
A
#
# COMPACT_ATOMS: atom_id res chain seq x y z
N ILE A 1 11.15 -1.48 23.92
CA ILE A 1 12.63 -1.47 23.96
C ILE A 1 13.10 -0.38 23.00
N LYS A 2 13.55 0.78 23.51
CA LYS A 2 14.27 1.77 22.70
C LYS A 2 15.73 1.37 22.72
N VAL A 3 16.25 0.89 21.60
CA VAL A 3 17.68 0.57 21.46
C VAL A 3 18.39 1.90 21.21
N ASN A 4 19.20 2.34 22.17
CA ASN A 4 19.95 3.59 22.07
C ASN A 4 20.88 3.55 20.84
N GLY A 5 20.57 4.36 19.82
CA GLY A 5 21.39 4.52 18.62
C GLY A 5 20.74 4.11 17.29
N VAL A 6 19.60 3.42 17.30
CA VAL A 6 18.85 3.09 16.07
C VAL A 6 17.72 4.10 15.90
N THR A 7 17.75 4.89 14.82
CA THR A 7 16.64 5.78 14.48
C THR A 7 15.44 4.95 14.02
N ASP A 8 14.22 5.47 14.25
CA ASP A 8 12.98 4.81 13.83
C ASP A 8 12.99 4.49 12.32
N ASP A 9 13.55 5.38 11.50
CA ASP A 9 13.76 5.16 10.07
C ASP A 9 14.61 3.92 9.79
N VAL A 10 15.74 3.74 10.47
CA VAL A 10 16.62 2.59 10.26
C VAL A 10 15.90 1.29 10.61
N LEU A 11 15.14 1.28 11.72
CA LEU A 11 14.35 0.11 12.10
C LEU A 11 13.27 -0.21 11.06
N ARG A 12 12.52 0.81 10.59
CA ARG A 12 11.47 0.61 9.59
C ARG A 12 12.03 0.16 8.25
N LEU A 13 13.13 0.75 7.79
CA LEU A 13 13.80 0.34 6.56
C LEU A 13 14.33 -1.09 6.66
N TYR A 14 14.84 -1.49 7.82
CA TYR A 14 15.30 -2.87 8.06
C TYR A 14 14.13 -3.88 8.05
N LEU A 15 12.98 -3.50 8.60
CA LEU A 15 11.81 -4.38 8.67
C LEU A 15 10.98 -4.40 7.39
N PHE A 16 11.07 -3.36 6.56
CA PHE A 16 10.25 -3.20 5.35
C PHE A 16 10.31 -4.40 4.38
N PRO A 17 11.47 -5.02 4.07
CA PRO A 17 11.52 -6.17 3.16
C PRO A 17 10.68 -7.36 3.64
N TYR A 18 10.50 -7.51 4.96
CA TYR A 18 9.71 -8.58 5.55
C TYR A 18 8.20 -8.37 5.42
N SER A 19 7.74 -7.16 5.09
CA SER A 19 6.32 -6.90 4.78
C SER A 19 5.98 -7.09 3.30
N LEU A 20 6.98 -7.28 2.43
CA LEU A 20 6.80 -7.43 0.99
C LEU A 20 6.52 -8.89 0.60
N THR A 21 5.78 -9.06 -0.50
CA THR A 21 5.53 -10.38 -1.08
C THR A 21 5.80 -10.39 -2.58
N HIS A 22 6.25 -11.54 -3.11
CA HIS A 22 6.39 -11.83 -4.54
C HIS A 22 7.03 -10.70 -5.36
N HIS A 23 6.23 -10.04 -6.20
CA HIS A 23 6.66 -8.97 -7.10
C HIS A 23 7.21 -7.74 -6.36
N ALA A 24 6.68 -7.45 -5.18
CA ALA A 24 7.16 -6.35 -4.35
C ALA A 24 8.57 -6.61 -3.83
N THR A 25 8.85 -7.84 -3.41
CA THR A 25 10.20 -8.28 -2.99
C THR A 25 11.18 -8.17 -4.16
N ALA A 26 10.82 -8.73 -5.33
CA ALA A 26 11.69 -8.67 -6.51
C ALA A 26 11.99 -7.24 -6.97
N TRP A 27 11.01 -6.33 -6.90
CA TRP A 27 11.22 -4.91 -7.18
C TRP A 27 12.18 -4.27 -6.18
N PHE A 28 11.99 -4.54 -4.89
CA PHE A 28 12.84 -4.00 -3.83
C PHE A 28 14.29 -4.46 -3.97
N ASP A 29 14.52 -5.74 -4.30
CA ASP A 29 15.85 -6.31 -4.52
C ASP A 29 16.56 -5.71 -5.75
N CYS A 30 15.81 -5.15 -6.70
CA CYS A 30 16.36 -4.47 -7.87
C CYS A 30 16.78 -3.01 -7.60
N LEU A 31 16.48 -2.46 -6.42
CA LEU A 31 16.85 -1.09 -6.09
C LEU A 31 18.36 -0.96 -5.86
N PRO A 32 19.00 0.14 -6.32
CA PRO A 32 20.41 0.36 -6.06
C PRO A 32 20.70 0.42 -4.55
N ARG A 33 21.80 -0.19 -4.13
CA ARG A 33 22.23 -0.16 -2.72
C ARG A 33 22.45 1.29 -2.27
N ASN A 34 22.01 1.64 -1.06
CA ASN A 34 22.09 3.00 -0.49
C ASN A 34 21.30 4.09 -1.25
N SER A 35 20.34 3.71 -2.10
CA SER A 35 19.47 4.66 -2.79
C SER A 35 18.42 5.31 -1.88
N ILE A 36 18.13 4.71 -0.72
CA ILE A 36 17.06 5.10 0.18
C ILE A 36 17.62 5.17 1.60
N ASN A 37 17.54 6.35 2.22
CA ASN A 37 18.12 6.61 3.54
C ASN A 37 17.07 6.95 4.61
N THR A 38 15.83 7.24 4.20
CA THR A 38 14.71 7.51 5.11
C THR A 38 13.52 6.63 4.77
N PHE A 39 12.67 6.33 5.74
CA PHE A 39 11.46 5.56 5.49
C PHE A 39 10.48 6.34 4.58
N GLU A 40 10.48 7.67 4.66
CA GLU A 40 9.68 8.52 3.78
C GLU A 40 10.05 8.33 2.30
N GLN A 41 11.35 8.29 1.97
CA GLN A 41 11.81 8.02 0.61
C GLN A 41 11.37 6.63 0.15
N MET A 42 11.47 5.62 1.03
CA MET A 42 11.00 4.27 0.75
C MET A 42 9.51 4.24 0.42
N ALA A 43 8.70 4.85 1.28
CA ALA A 43 7.26 4.93 1.11
C ALA A 43 6.89 5.63 -0.20
N LYS A 44 7.56 6.74 -0.53
CA LYS A 44 7.31 7.47 -1.78
C LYS A 44 7.62 6.63 -3.02
N MET A 45 8.74 5.91 -3.04
CA MET A 45 9.10 5.04 -4.17
C MET A 45 8.15 3.85 -4.30
N PHE A 46 7.78 3.23 -3.17
CA PHE A 46 6.83 2.12 -3.15
C PHE A 46 5.45 2.54 -3.66
N LEU A 47 4.90 3.65 -3.13
CA LEU A 47 3.61 4.19 -3.57
C LEU A 47 3.65 4.61 -5.04
N GLY A 48 4.75 5.22 -5.51
CA GLY A 48 4.89 5.57 -6.92
C GLY A 48 4.87 4.36 -7.86
N LYS A 49 5.38 3.20 -7.41
CA LYS A 49 5.40 1.96 -8.20
C LYS A 49 4.06 1.22 -8.16
N TYR A 50 3.45 1.09 -6.98
CA TYR A 50 2.32 0.20 -6.74
C TYR A 50 0.96 0.90 -6.61
N PHE A 51 0.95 2.22 -6.36
CA PHE A 51 -0.26 3.03 -6.23
C PHE A 51 -0.21 4.24 -7.19
N PRO A 52 -0.12 4.00 -8.51
CA PRO A 52 -0.11 5.08 -9.48
C PRO A 52 -1.43 5.88 -9.42
N PRO A 53 -1.43 7.15 -9.86
CA PRO A 53 -2.63 7.99 -9.84
C PRO A 53 -3.85 7.34 -10.51
N SER A 54 -3.65 6.55 -11.56
CA SER A 54 -4.74 5.83 -12.24
C SER A 54 -5.44 4.81 -11.34
N MET A 55 -4.70 4.08 -10.50
CA MET A 55 -5.30 3.16 -9.52
C MET A 55 -6.06 3.93 -8.45
N VAL A 56 -5.50 5.04 -7.95
CA VAL A 56 -6.17 5.90 -6.97
C VAL A 56 -7.48 6.46 -7.54
N THR A 57 -7.48 6.93 -8.79
CA THR A 57 -8.68 7.40 -9.49
C THR A 57 -9.69 6.28 -9.66
N LYS A 58 -9.25 5.07 -10.04
CA LYS A 58 -10.13 3.91 -10.18
C LYS A 58 -10.83 3.57 -8.87
N LEU A 59 -10.09 3.44 -7.77
CA LEU A 59 -10.64 3.15 -6.45
C LEU A 59 -11.64 4.22 -5.99
N ARG A 60 -11.31 5.51 -6.19
CA ARG A 60 -12.24 6.61 -5.91
C ARG A 60 -13.51 6.54 -6.74
N ASN A 61 -13.41 6.15 -8.00
CA ASN A 61 -14.58 5.99 -8.87
C ASN A 61 -15.44 4.79 -8.45
N GLU A 62 -14.84 3.69 -7.99
CA GLU A 62 -15.57 2.53 -7.46
C GLU A 62 -16.41 2.92 -6.23
N ILE A 63 -15.84 3.72 -5.32
CA ILE A 63 -16.57 4.23 -4.14
C ILE A 63 -17.64 5.27 -4.54
N THR A 64 -17.29 6.25 -5.38
CA THR A 64 -18.19 7.38 -5.70
C THR A 64 -19.39 6.94 -6.54
N ASN A 65 -19.21 5.96 -7.42
CA ASN A 65 -20.27 5.45 -8.29
C ASN A 65 -20.90 4.17 -7.73
N PHE A 66 -20.63 3.83 -6.47
CA PHE A 66 -21.19 2.65 -5.83
C PHE A 66 -22.71 2.73 -5.80
N HIS A 67 -23.37 1.66 -6.24
CA HIS A 67 -24.81 1.48 -6.12
C HIS A 67 -25.12 0.00 -5.94
N GLN A 68 -26.21 -0.27 -5.22
CA GLN A 68 -26.77 -1.61 -5.09
C GLN A 68 -27.25 -2.09 -6.47
N HIS A 69 -26.91 -3.33 -6.83
CA HIS A 69 -27.38 -3.93 -8.08
C HIS A 69 -28.84 -4.40 -7.96
N PRO A 70 -29.62 -4.44 -9.06
CA PRO A 70 -31.04 -4.81 -9.01
C PRO A 70 -31.32 -6.21 -8.45
N ASP A 71 -30.36 -7.12 -8.59
CA ASP A 71 -30.41 -8.53 -8.19
C ASP A 71 -29.70 -8.81 -6.85
N GLU A 72 -29.14 -7.78 -6.21
CA GLU A 72 -28.37 -7.87 -4.98
C GLU A 72 -29.21 -7.48 -3.76
N SER A 73 -29.06 -8.19 -2.64
CA SER A 73 -29.66 -7.78 -1.37
C SER A 73 -28.91 -6.60 -0.74
N LEU A 74 -29.59 -5.84 0.13
CA LEU A 74 -28.94 -4.73 0.84
C LEU A 74 -27.71 -5.18 1.65
N PHE A 75 -27.75 -6.40 2.21
CA PHE A 75 -26.65 -6.97 2.98
C PHE A 75 -25.43 -7.25 2.08
N GLU A 76 -25.63 -7.85 0.92
CA GLU A 76 -24.56 -8.12 -0.05
C GLU A 76 -23.93 -6.81 -0.56
N ALA A 77 -24.77 -5.80 -0.85
CA ALA A 77 -24.29 -4.47 -1.25
C ALA A 77 -23.44 -3.83 -0.16
N TRP A 78 -23.84 -3.97 1.10
CA TRP A 78 -23.08 -3.46 2.22
C TRP A 78 -21.72 -4.16 2.40
N GLU A 79 -21.66 -5.49 2.30
CA GLU A 79 -20.39 -6.23 2.37
C GLU A 79 -19.45 -5.84 1.23
N ARG A 80 -19.97 -5.65 0.01
CA ARG A 80 -19.19 -5.24 -1.15
C ARG A 80 -18.68 -3.79 -1.03
N TYR A 81 -19.50 -2.92 -0.44
CA TYR A 81 -19.07 -1.56 -0.14
C TYR A 81 -17.93 -1.53 0.88
N LYS A 82 -17.99 -2.34 1.95
CA LYS A 82 -16.87 -2.46 2.92
C LYS A 82 -15.57 -2.86 2.24
N LEU A 83 -15.60 -3.86 1.38
CA LEU A 83 -14.42 -4.29 0.60
C LEU A 83 -13.85 -3.19 -0.30
N SER A 84 -14.63 -2.15 -0.62
CA SER A 84 -14.18 -1.02 -1.44
C SER A 84 -13.55 0.10 -0.62
N ILE A 85 -13.72 0.11 0.71
CA ILE A 85 -13.21 1.13 1.63
C ILE A 85 -12.18 0.61 2.65
N ASP A 86 -12.09 -0.71 2.82
CA ASP A 86 -11.09 -1.41 3.64
C ASP A 86 -9.78 -1.64 2.88
#